data_AF-A0A328C0P8-F1
#
_entry.id   AF-A0A328C0P8-F1
#
_cell.length_a   1.000
_cell.length_b   1.000
_cell.length_c   1.000
_cell.angle_alpha   90.00
_cell.angle_beta   90.00
_cell.angle_gamma   90.00
#
_symmetry.space_group_name_H-M   'P 1'
#
loop_
_entity.id
_entity.type
_entity.pdbx_description
1 polymer ?
#
loop_
_entity_poly.entity_id
_entity_poly.type
_entity_poly.pdbx_seq_one_letter_code
_entity_poly.pdbx_strand_id
1 'polypeptide(L)'
;MSTYEITHTIRLPAEHPAPLDALGDFFVHNGYMPRPSEDAELMLTRGTPGAGWRTSEMSGLGTELRLQALQEEVQAHYIIDVRGQRLNDTERAFWKREVRAAEAFLTDPEQLVDVRDQEQQRARIARRRMRRGGLTAAIATAFIVSALFFLISQLGLV
;
A
#
# COMPACT_ATOMS: atom_id res chain seq x y z
N MET A 1 -10.43 -11.94 -13.30
CA MET A 1 -9.97 -11.16 -12.12
C MET A 1 -8.47 -10.98 -12.26
N SER A 2 -7.93 -9.78 -12.03
CA SER A 2 -6.48 -9.56 -12.05
C SER A 2 -5.97 -9.54 -10.62
N THR A 3 -5.22 -10.56 -10.24
CA THR A 3 -4.54 -10.67 -8.95
C THR A 3 -3.05 -10.43 -9.12
N TYR A 4 -2.40 -9.93 -8.07
CA TYR A 4 -0.96 -9.88 -7.95
C TYR A 4 -0.56 -10.74 -6.76
N GLU A 5 0.30 -11.72 -7.02
CA GLU A 5 0.76 -12.69 -6.04
C GLU A 5 2.23 -12.46 -5.72
N ILE A 6 2.56 -12.48 -4.43
CA ILE A 6 3.93 -12.35 -3.98
C ILE A 6 4.14 -13.14 -2.69
N THR A 7 5.23 -13.89 -2.64
CA THR A 7 5.67 -14.58 -1.42
C THR A 7 6.88 -13.88 -0.85
N HIS A 8 6.87 -13.69 0.46
CA HIS A 8 7.97 -13.16 1.24
C HIS A 8 8.34 -14.11 2.36
N THR A 9 9.61 -14.09 2.74
CA THR A 9 10.14 -14.87 3.85
C THR A 9 10.41 -13.93 5.01
N ILE A 10 9.85 -14.23 6.18
CA ILE A 10 10.12 -13.57 7.45
C ILE A 10 11.04 -14.48 8.25
N ARG A 11 12.24 -14.01 8.58
CA ARG A 11 13.17 -14.79 9.40
C ARG A 11 12.73 -14.78 10.85
N LEU A 12 12.78 -15.94 11.49
CA LEU A 12 12.49 -16.04 12.91
C LEU A 12 13.76 -15.73 13.72
N PRO A 13 13.67 -14.98 14.83
CA PRO A 13 14.74 -14.96 15.80
C PRO A 13 14.90 -16.37 16.40
N ALA A 14 16.11 -16.69 16.86
CA ALA A 14 16.38 -17.99 17.47
C ALA A 14 15.38 -18.24 18.62
N GLU A 15 14.67 -19.37 18.56
CA GLU A 15 13.70 -19.83 19.57
C GLU A 15 12.50 -18.90 19.80
N HIS A 16 11.78 -18.51 18.74
CA HIS A 16 10.48 -17.85 18.90
C HIS A 16 9.36 -18.86 19.21
N PRO A 17 8.71 -18.84 20.39
CA PRO A 17 7.83 -19.93 20.86
C PRO A 17 6.49 -20.00 20.11
N ALA A 18 6.00 -18.87 19.58
CA ALA A 18 4.72 -18.79 18.85
C ALA A 18 4.76 -17.70 17.76
N PRO A 19 5.48 -17.93 16.65
CA PRO A 19 5.71 -16.89 15.64
C PRO A 19 4.44 -16.50 14.89
N LEU A 20 3.52 -17.43 14.64
CA LEU A 20 2.26 -17.13 13.95
C LEU A 20 1.31 -16.29 14.80
N ASP A 21 1.27 -16.50 16.11
CA ASP A 21 0.42 -15.72 17.02
C ASP A 21 0.90 -14.26 17.10
N ALA A 22 2.20 -14.06 17.30
CA ALA A 22 2.80 -12.72 17.31
C ALA A 22 2.62 -12.00 15.97
N LEU A 23 2.85 -12.68 14.85
CA LEU A 23 2.57 -12.10 13.53
C LEU A 23 1.08 -11.82 13.35
N GLY A 24 0.21 -12.68 13.86
CA GLY A 24 -1.24 -12.47 13.88
C GLY A 24 -1.60 -11.14 14.55
N ASP A 25 -1.06 -10.88 15.74
CA ASP A 25 -1.26 -9.62 16.46
C ASP A 25 -0.76 -8.41 15.66
N PHE A 26 0.44 -8.52 15.06
CA PHE A 26 1.00 -7.48 14.21
C PHE A 26 0.08 -7.17 13.00
N PHE A 27 -0.39 -8.19 12.29
CA PHE A 27 -1.23 -8.00 11.11
C PHE A 27 -2.64 -7.52 11.49
N VAL A 28 -3.20 -8.01 12.60
CA VAL A 28 -4.48 -7.52 13.14
C VAL A 28 -4.38 -6.04 13.51
N HIS A 29 -3.29 -5.62 14.15
CA HIS A 29 -3.01 -4.21 14.40
C HIS A 29 -2.98 -3.39 13.10
N ASN A 30 -2.39 -3.96 12.04
CA ASN A 30 -2.34 -3.38 10.69
C ASN A 30 -3.63 -3.55 9.86
N GLY A 31 -4.75 -3.88 10.51
CA GLY A 31 -6.09 -3.89 9.92
C GLY A 31 -6.45 -5.17 9.16
N TYR A 32 -5.68 -6.24 9.31
CA TYR A 32 -6.09 -7.56 8.85
C TYR A 32 -7.12 -8.18 9.79
N MET A 33 -7.97 -9.03 9.23
CA MET A 33 -8.95 -9.82 9.95
C MET A 33 -8.61 -11.31 9.78
N PRO A 34 -8.43 -12.07 10.87
CA PRO A 34 -8.18 -13.50 10.79
C PRO A 34 -9.39 -14.19 10.17
N ARG A 35 -9.11 -15.22 9.37
CA ARG A 35 -10.10 -16.11 8.80
C ARG A 35 -9.89 -17.51 9.35
N PRO A 36 -10.98 -18.27 9.56
CA PRO A 36 -10.85 -19.69 9.86
C PRO A 36 -10.08 -20.35 8.72
N SER A 37 -9.02 -21.07 9.07
CA SER A 37 -8.28 -21.96 8.18
C SER A 37 -8.42 -23.38 8.69
N GLU A 38 -8.53 -24.34 7.76
CA GLU A 38 -8.58 -25.78 8.10
C GLU A 38 -7.17 -26.36 8.27
N ASP A 39 -6.14 -25.64 7.81
CA ASP A 39 -4.73 -26.05 7.83
C ASP A 39 -3.97 -25.38 9.00
N ALA A 40 -2.75 -25.86 9.28
CA ALA A 40 -1.81 -25.27 10.24
C ALA A 40 -1.20 -23.93 9.74
N GLU A 41 -1.98 -23.13 9.02
CA GLU A 41 -1.62 -21.82 8.49
C GLU A 41 -2.53 -20.73 9.09
N LEU A 42 -2.00 -19.52 9.25
CA LEU A 42 -2.79 -18.36 9.64
C LEU A 42 -3.22 -17.61 8.38
N MET A 43 -4.52 -17.62 8.11
CA MET A 43 -5.14 -16.88 7.01
C MET A 43 -5.70 -15.55 7.52
N LEU A 44 -5.33 -14.47 6.84
CA LEU A 44 -5.65 -13.09 7.19
C LEU A 44 -6.18 -12.38 5.94
N THR A 45 -7.17 -11.52 6.11
CA THR A 45 -7.73 -10.72 5.00
C THR A 45 -7.80 -9.25 5.36
N ARG A 46 -7.53 -8.36 4.41
CA ARG A 46 -7.62 -6.91 4.59
C ARG A 46 -8.27 -6.26 3.36
N GLY A 47 -8.85 -5.09 3.58
CA GLY A 47 -9.40 -4.25 2.51
C GLY A 47 -10.70 -4.81 1.93
N THR A 48 -11.16 -4.18 0.85
CA THR A 48 -12.43 -4.56 0.21
C THR A 48 -12.14 -5.21 -1.15
N PRO A 49 -12.58 -6.46 -1.39
CA PRO A 49 -12.48 -7.08 -2.71
C PRO A 49 -13.14 -6.19 -3.77
N GLY A 50 -12.47 -6.02 -4.91
CA GLY A 50 -12.97 -5.13 -5.96
C GLY A 50 -12.85 -3.63 -5.69
N ALA A 51 -12.24 -3.19 -4.58
CA ALA A 51 -11.85 -1.80 -4.40
C ALA A 51 -10.81 -1.41 -5.46
N GLY A 52 -11.27 -0.82 -6.56
CA GLY A 52 -10.42 -0.39 -7.67
C GLY A 52 -9.72 0.96 -7.42
N TRP A 53 -8.58 1.13 -8.10
CA TRP A 53 -7.68 2.27 -8.42
C TRP A 53 -7.91 3.71 -7.90
N ARG A 54 -9.09 4.10 -7.40
CA ARG A 54 -9.39 5.48 -6.98
C ARG A 54 -8.64 5.90 -5.72
N THR A 55 -8.20 4.95 -4.92
CA THR A 55 -7.45 5.19 -3.70
C THR A 55 -6.03 4.70 -3.94
N SER A 56 -5.06 5.61 -4.12
CA SER A 56 -3.62 5.28 -4.20
C SER A 56 -3.04 4.69 -2.90
N GLU A 57 -3.87 4.03 -2.12
CA GLU A 57 -3.66 3.54 -0.77
C GLU A 57 -3.60 2.01 -0.83
N MET A 58 -2.39 1.47 -0.76
CA MET A 58 -2.15 0.03 -0.91
C MET A 58 -2.80 -0.79 0.22
N SER A 59 -2.89 -0.22 1.43
CA SER A 59 -3.55 -0.84 2.58
C SER A 59 -5.06 -1.05 2.41
N GLY A 60 -5.70 -0.37 1.45
CA GLY A 60 -7.13 -0.50 1.17
C GLY A 60 -7.49 -1.59 0.15
N LEU A 61 -6.51 -2.15 -0.56
CA LEU A 61 -6.74 -3.18 -1.56
C LEU A 61 -7.20 -4.48 -0.90
N GLY A 62 -8.16 -5.16 -1.53
CA GLY A 62 -8.54 -6.51 -1.14
C GLY A 62 -7.32 -7.42 -1.16
N THR A 63 -6.87 -7.86 0.01
CA THR A 63 -5.64 -8.62 0.19
C THR A 63 -5.92 -9.84 1.04
N GLU A 64 -5.52 -10.99 0.56
CA GLU A 64 -5.44 -12.23 1.33
C GLU A 64 -3.96 -12.47 1.66
N LEU A 65 -3.69 -12.79 2.92
CA LEU A 65 -2.36 -13.12 3.44
C LEU A 65 -2.45 -14.48 4.09
N ARG A 66 -1.57 -15.39 3.68
CA ARG A 66 -1.38 -16.69 4.31
C ARG A 66 -0.01 -16.72 4.94
N LEU A 67 0.04 -17.07 6.22
CA LEU A 67 1.26 -17.23 6.98
C LEU A 67 1.45 -18.70 7.30
N GLN A 68 2.54 -19.26 6.82
CA GLN A 68 2.92 -20.64 7.09
C GLN A 68 4.24 -20.66 7.85
N ALA A 69 4.23 -21.27 9.05
CA ALA A 69 5.46 -21.48 9.80
C ALA A 69 6.25 -22.64 9.18
N LEU A 70 7.50 -22.36 8.84
CA LEU A 70 8.55 -23.32 8.54
C LEU A 70 9.60 -23.25 9.66
N GLN A 71 10.48 -24.24 9.75
CA GLN A 71 11.37 -24.45 10.90
C GLN A 71 12.05 -23.18 11.42
N GLU A 72 12.68 -22.38 10.56
CA GLU A 72 13.43 -21.16 10.93
C GLU A 72 12.86 -19.88 10.29
N GLU A 73 11.72 -19.98 9.61
CA GLU A 73 11.14 -18.87 8.84
C GLU A 73 9.63 -18.98 8.74
N VAL A 74 8.95 -17.85 8.57
CA VAL A 74 7.53 -17.81 8.19
C VAL A 74 7.41 -17.37 6.75
N GLN A 75 6.72 -18.16 5.93
CA GLN A 75 6.34 -17.74 4.58
C GLN A 75 5.06 -16.92 4.64
N ALA A 76 5.15 -15.69 4.15
CA ALA A 76 4.04 -14.77 3.98
C ALA A 76 3.65 -14.70 2.51
N HIS A 77 2.56 -15.38 2.15
CA HIS A 77 2.03 -15.39 0.79
C HIS A 77 0.87 -14.39 0.67
N TYR A 78 1.03 -13.41 -0.21
CA TYR A 78 0.05 -12.36 -0.45
C TYR A 78 -0.65 -12.58 -1.78
N ILE A 79 -1.97 -12.53 -1.78
CA ILE A 79 -2.82 -12.46 -2.97
C ILE A 79 -3.56 -11.12 -2.92
N ILE A 80 -3.21 -10.21 -3.84
CA ILE A 80 -3.70 -8.83 -3.85
C ILE A 80 -4.62 -8.62 -5.05
N ASP A 81 -5.84 -8.15 -4.82
CA ASP A 81 -6.77 -7.74 -5.86
C ASP A 81 -6.31 -6.41 -6.47
N VAL A 82 -5.80 -6.46 -7.70
CA VAL A 82 -5.24 -5.31 -8.44
C VAL A 82 -6.10 -4.93 -9.64
N ARG A 83 -7.39 -5.28 -9.65
CA ARG A 83 -8.33 -5.02 -10.77
C ARG A 83 -8.11 -3.66 -11.43
N GLY A 84 -7.76 -3.70 -12.72
CA GLY A 84 -7.59 -2.51 -13.55
C GLY A 84 -6.27 -1.76 -13.36
N GLN A 85 -5.31 -2.30 -12.61
CA GLN A 85 -4.03 -1.64 -12.35
C GLN A 85 -2.84 -2.60 -12.49
N ARG A 86 -1.75 -2.09 -13.04
CA ARG A 86 -0.41 -2.69 -12.88
C ARG A 86 0.30 -1.96 -11.76
N LEU A 87 0.72 -2.70 -10.73
CA LEU A 87 1.51 -2.12 -9.65
C LEU A 87 2.83 -1.57 -10.21
N ASN A 88 3.25 -0.39 -9.79
CA ASN A 88 4.60 0.12 -10.02
C ASN A 88 5.56 -0.36 -8.90
N ASP A 89 6.85 -0.05 -9.02
CA ASP A 89 7.85 -0.50 -8.03
C ASP A 89 7.63 0.08 -6.64
N THR A 90 7.08 1.30 -6.55
CA THR A 90 6.80 1.94 -5.25
C THR A 90 5.65 1.24 -4.54
N GLU A 91 4.63 0.84 -5.30
CA GLU A 91 3.47 0.08 -4.82
C GLU A 91 3.87 -1.34 -4.43
N ARG A 92 4.67 -2.04 -5.24
CA ARG A 92 5.24 -3.34 -4.87
C ARG A 92 6.09 -3.26 -3.59
N ALA A 93 6.84 -2.18 -3.42
CA ALA A 93 7.68 -1.98 -2.25
C ALA A 93 6.89 -1.80 -0.94
N PHE A 94 5.57 -1.52 -1.00
CA PHE A 94 4.73 -1.47 0.20
C PHE A 94 4.73 -2.82 0.93
N TRP A 95 4.43 -3.92 0.21
CA TRP A 95 4.39 -5.27 0.78
C TRP A 95 5.74 -5.69 1.36
N LYS A 96 6.83 -5.32 0.68
CA LYS A 96 8.18 -5.53 1.19
C LYS A 96 8.46 -4.77 2.50
N ARG A 97 7.91 -3.56 2.67
CA ARG A 97 8.06 -2.79 3.92
C ARG A 97 7.21 -3.38 5.04
N GLU A 98 6.01 -3.85 4.73
CA GLU A 98 5.11 -4.49 5.70
C GLU A 98 5.76 -5.76 6.29
N VAL A 99 6.34 -6.62 5.45
CA VAL A 99 7.09 -7.81 5.89
C VAL A 99 8.30 -7.44 6.74
N ARG A 100 9.05 -6.40 6.38
CA ARG A 100 10.19 -5.93 7.19
C ARG A 100 9.75 -5.39 8.55
N ALA A 101 8.62 -4.71 8.62
CA ALA A 101 8.05 -4.26 9.88
C ALA A 101 7.60 -5.45 10.74
N ALA A 102 7.05 -6.49 10.13
CA ALA A 102 6.70 -7.74 10.81
C ALA A 102 7.95 -8.45 11.35
N GLU A 103 9.03 -8.54 10.57
CA GLU A 103 10.33 -9.09 10.99
C GLU A 103 10.94 -8.30 12.15
N ALA A 104 10.88 -6.97 12.08
CA ALA A 104 11.33 -6.08 13.15
C ALA A 104 10.51 -6.28 14.43
N PHE A 105 9.18 -6.39 14.31
CA PHE A 105 8.27 -6.64 15.43
C PHE A 105 8.55 -7.98 16.13
N LEU A 106 8.90 -9.04 15.38
CA LEU A 106 9.29 -10.31 15.97
C LEU A 106 10.60 -10.23 16.78
N THR A 107 11.50 -9.32 16.41
CA THR A 107 12.76 -9.10 17.12
C THR A 107 12.57 -8.20 18.34
N ASP A 108 11.72 -7.18 18.20
CA ASP A 108 11.45 -6.16 19.19
C ASP A 108 9.97 -5.72 19.12
N PRO A 109 9.11 -6.25 19.99
CA PRO A 109 7.68 -5.93 19.99
C PRO A 109 7.36 -4.45 20.25
N GLU A 110 8.29 -3.67 20.82
CA GLU A 110 8.12 -2.22 20.99
C GLU A 110 8.11 -1.49 19.63
N GLN A 111 8.61 -2.12 18.57
CA GLN A 111 8.60 -1.60 17.20
C GLN A 111 7.29 -1.88 16.46
N LEU A 112 6.17 -1.99 17.18
CA LEU A 112 4.85 -2.08 16.55
C LEU A 112 4.55 -0.79 15.77
N VAL A 113 4.60 -0.89 14.45
CA VAL A 113 4.32 0.23 13.54
C VAL A 113 3.00 -0.01 12.82
N ASP A 114 2.14 1.00 12.83
CA ASP A 114 1.00 1.07 11.91
C ASP A 114 1.50 1.48 10.51
N VAL A 115 1.63 0.48 9.63
CA VAL A 115 2.07 0.65 8.24
C VAL A 115 1.04 1.46 7.44
N ARG A 116 -0.22 1.52 7.89
CA ARG A 116 -1.31 2.28 7.25
C ARG A 116 -1.11 3.77 7.42
N ASP A 117 -0.64 4.23 8.57
CA ASP A 117 -0.41 5.67 8.81
C ASP A 117 0.63 6.24 7.86
N GLN A 118 1.70 5.48 7.61
CA GLN A 118 2.72 5.85 6.63
C GLN A 118 2.15 5.92 5.21
N GLU A 119 1.27 4.98 4.85
CA GLU A 119 0.61 4.95 3.55
C GLU A 119 -0.39 6.10 3.38
N GLN A 120 -1.17 6.42 4.41
CA GLN A 120 -2.07 7.57 4.43
C GLN A 120 -1.29 8.88 4.27
N GLN A 121 -0.15 9.02 4.96
CA GLN A 121 0.73 10.18 4.79
C GLN A 121 1.29 10.25 3.35
N ARG A 122 1.75 9.13 2.79
CA ARG A 122 2.22 9.06 1.38
C ARG A 122 1.11 9.48 0.41
N ALA A 123 -0.09 8.93 0.56
CA ALA A 123 -1.25 9.27 -0.26
C ALA A 123 -1.63 10.75 -0.12
N ARG A 124 -1.59 11.32 1.09
CA ARG A 124 -1.81 12.75 1.33
C ARG A 124 -0.77 13.63 0.64
N ILE A 125 0.52 13.26 0.70
CA ILE A 125 1.61 14.00 0.03
C ILE A 125 1.45 13.93 -1.50
N ALA A 126 1.15 12.76 -2.05
CA ALA A 126 0.90 12.58 -3.48
C ALA A 126 -0.28 13.45 -3.96
N ARG A 127 -1.41 13.43 -3.23
CA ARG A 127 -2.57 14.29 -3.51
C ARG A 127 -2.21 15.77 -3.44
N ARG A 128 -1.41 16.21 -2.46
CA ARG A 128 -0.95 17.60 -2.34
C ARG A 128 -0.07 18.03 -3.52
N ARG A 129 0.85 17.17 -3.98
CA ARG A 129 1.68 17.45 -5.17
C ARG A 129 0.83 17.59 -6.43
N MET A 130 -0.13 16.70 -6.65
CA MET A 130 -1.05 16.79 -7.79
C MET A 130 -1.87 18.10 -7.76
N ARG A 131 -2.39 18.50 -6.59
CA ARG A 131 -3.11 19.78 -6.45
C ARG A 131 -2.24 21.00 -6.74
N ARG A 132 -0.99 21.03 -6.24
CA ARG A 132 -0.06 22.12 -6.52
C ARG A 132 0.29 22.21 -8.00
N GLY A 133 0.61 21.07 -8.64
CA GLY A 133 0.89 21.00 -10.08
C GLY A 133 -0.28 21.49 -10.93
N GLY A 134 -1.51 21.04 -10.61
CA GLY A 134 -2.73 21.46 -11.29
C GLY A 134 -3.02 22.96 -11.14
N LEU A 135 -2.78 23.54 -9.97
CA LEU A 135 -2.95 24.99 -9.75
C LEU A 135 -1.93 25.81 -10.56
N THR A 136 -0.65 25.42 -10.57
CA THR A 136 0.37 26.09 -11.40
C THR A 136 0.06 25.98 -12.89
N ALA A 137 -0.40 24.82 -13.36
CA ALA A 137 -0.80 24.63 -14.74
C ALA A 137 -2.00 25.51 -15.11
N ALA A 138 -3.01 25.59 -14.24
CA ALA A 138 -4.17 26.46 -14.45
C ALA A 138 -3.79 27.94 -14.50
N ILE A 139 -2.92 28.41 -13.61
CA ILE A 139 -2.41 29.79 -13.60
C ILE A 139 -1.63 30.08 -14.89
N ALA A 140 -0.73 29.19 -15.30
CA ALA A 140 0.05 29.35 -16.53
C ALA A 140 -0.86 29.41 -17.77
N THR A 141 -1.85 28.51 -17.86
CA THR A 141 -2.82 28.52 -18.96
C THR A 141 -3.62 29.81 -19.00
N ALA A 142 -4.10 30.29 -17.84
CA ALA A 142 -4.82 31.57 -17.78
C ALA A 142 -3.94 32.72 -18.27
N PHE A 143 -2.67 32.76 -17.87
CA PHE A 143 -1.72 33.78 -18.29
C PHE A 143 -1.46 33.73 -19.80
N ILE A 144 -1.28 32.54 -20.37
CA ILE A 144 -1.10 32.33 -21.81
C ILE A 144 -2.33 32.79 -22.59
N VAL A 145 -3.53 32.42 -22.15
CA VAL A 145 -4.79 32.82 -22.80
C VAL A 145 -4.98 34.33 -22.74
N SER A 146 -4.74 34.97 -21.60
CA SER A 146 -4.81 36.42 -21.46
C SER A 146 -3.77 37.14 -22.32
N ALA A 147 -2.54 36.64 -22.40
CA ALA A 147 -1.49 37.21 -23.24
C ALA A 147 -1.83 37.08 -24.74
N LEU A 148 -2.34 35.93 -25.17
CA LEU A 148 -2.83 35.71 -26.54
C LEU A 148 -3.99 36.63 -26.88
N PHE A 149 -4.97 36.77 -25.99
CA PHE A 149 -6.10 37.66 -26.18
C PHE A 149 -5.65 39.11 -26.33
N PHE A 150 -4.72 39.57 -25.50
CA PHE A 150 -4.13 40.90 -25.60
C PHE A 150 -3.34 41.10 -26.90
N LEU A 151 -2.60 40.09 -27.36
CA LEU A 151 -1.86 40.15 -28.62
C LEU A 151 -2.79 40.24 -29.83
N ILE A 152 -3.88 39.48 -29.82
CA ILE A 152 -4.91 39.47 -30.87
C ILE A 152 -5.66 40.82 -30.91
N SER A 153 -5.98 41.40 -29.75
CA SER A 153 -6.66 42.71 -29.69
C SER A 153 -5.77 43.86 -30.18
N GLN A 154 -4.46 43.81 -29.92
CA GLN A 154 -3.49 44.78 -30.48
C GLN A 154 -3.36 44.68 -32.00
N LEU A 155 -3.62 43.50 -32.58
CA LEU A 155 -3.61 43.27 -34.03
C LEU A 155 -4.93 43.65 -34.72
N GLY A 156 -5.94 44.11 -33.97
CA GLY A 156 -7.24 44.54 -34.51
C GLY A 156 -8.09 43.40 -35.09
N LEU A 157 -7.80 42.16 -34.70
CA LEU A 157 -8.53 40.96 -35.12
C LEU A 157 -9.73 40.65 -34.22
N VAL A 158 -9.92 41.42 -33.14
CA VAL A 158 -11.06 41.43 -32.20
C VAL A 158 -11.41 42.86 -31.87
#